data_AF-A0A2X2CP31-F1
#
_entry.id   AF-A0A2X2CP31-F1
#
_cell.length_a   1.000
_cell.length_b   1.000
_cell.length_c   1.000
_cell.angle_alpha   90.00
_cell.angle_beta   90.00
_cell.angle_gamma   90.00
#
_symmetry.space_group_name_H-M   'P 1'
#
loop_
_entity.id
_entity.type
_entity.pdbx_description
1 polymer ?
#
loop_
_entity_poly.entity_id
_entity_poly.type
_entity_poly.pdbx_seq_one_letter_code
_entity_poly.pdbx_strand_id
1 'polypeptide(L)'
;MALNKKEPEFDMSDEVLLLETSVSFEEGSFDASQLLGDAPKALQSRTSKQTKHIDYNRALDATQLYLNEIGFSPLLSPEEEVHFARLAQKGDPAGRCRMIESNLRLVVKIARRYVNRGLSLLDLIEEGNLGLIRAVEKFDPERGFRFSTYATWWIRQTIERAIMNQTRTIRLPIHVVKELNLYLRAARELAQKLDHEPSPEEIACLLEKPVEEVKRMMGLNERISSVDVSLGPDSDKTLLDTLTDDRPSDPCELLQDDDLSQSIDQWLSELTDKQREVVVRRFGLRGHESCTLEEVGQEINLTRERVRQIQVEALKRLREIFERNGLSSDSLFQ
;
A
#
# COMPACT_ATOMS: atom_id res chain seq x y z
N MET A 1 -25.12 39.50 13.72
CA MET A 1 -24.09 38.65 13.07
C MET A 1 -23.56 37.69 14.11
N ALA A 2 -24.20 36.53 14.24
CA ALA A 2 -23.79 35.47 15.16
C ALA A 2 -22.68 34.66 14.50
N LEU A 3 -21.48 34.67 15.08
CA LEU A 3 -20.37 33.81 14.69
C LEU A 3 -20.59 32.43 15.30
N ASN A 4 -21.04 31.48 14.48
CA ASN A 4 -21.00 30.06 14.80
C ASN A 4 -19.54 29.64 15.02
N LYS A 5 -19.13 29.51 16.29
CA LYS A 5 -17.98 28.68 16.66
C LYS A 5 -18.39 27.24 16.39
N LYS A 6 -17.97 26.69 15.24
CA LYS A 6 -17.93 25.24 15.04
C LYS A 6 -16.94 24.67 16.05
N GLU A 7 -17.45 24.00 17.07
CA GLU A 7 -16.67 23.04 17.85
C GLU A 7 -16.07 22.02 16.88
N PRO A 8 -14.82 21.57 17.07
CA PRO A 8 -14.32 20.43 16.32
C PRO A 8 -15.19 19.22 16.72
N GLU A 9 -15.97 18.70 15.76
CA GLU A 9 -16.63 17.40 15.88
C GLU A 9 -15.55 16.35 16.13
N PHE A 10 -15.41 15.94 17.38
CA PHE A 10 -14.57 14.83 17.79
C PHE A 10 -15.32 13.56 17.44
N ASP A 11 -14.86 12.87 16.41
CA ASP A 11 -15.32 11.52 16.09
C ASP A 11 -14.83 10.56 17.18
N MET A 12 -15.65 10.37 18.21
CA MET A 12 -15.42 9.48 19.34
C MET A 12 -15.45 7.99 18.95
N SER A 13 -15.58 7.66 17.66
CA SER A 13 -15.65 6.28 17.16
C SER A 13 -14.30 5.61 16.91
N ASP A 14 -13.18 6.32 17.13
CA ASP A 14 -11.82 5.75 16.99
C ASP A 14 -11.35 4.96 18.24
N GLU A 15 -12.16 4.89 19.30
CA GLU A 15 -11.95 3.91 20.34
C GLU A 15 -12.49 2.55 19.86
N VAL A 16 -11.63 1.53 19.87
CA VAL A 16 -11.91 0.11 19.55
C VAL A 16 -11.66 -0.29 18.10
N LEU A 17 -10.38 -0.45 17.69
CA LEU A 17 -10.08 -1.35 16.56
C LEU A 17 -8.66 -1.88 16.45
N LEU A 18 -8.16 -2.65 17.43
CA LEU A 18 -6.95 -3.45 17.22
C LEU A 18 -6.97 -4.80 17.92
N LEU A 19 -6.39 -5.79 17.24
CA LEU A 19 -6.12 -7.14 17.72
C LEU A 19 -5.48 -7.11 19.12
N GLU A 20 -6.29 -7.39 20.14
CA GLU A 20 -5.81 -8.03 21.36
C GLU A 20 -5.38 -9.44 20.96
N THR A 21 -4.07 -9.60 20.76
CA THR A 21 -3.44 -10.84 21.20
C THR A 21 -3.41 -10.72 22.71
N SER A 22 -4.17 -11.57 23.39
CA SER A 22 -4.09 -11.74 24.84
C SER A 22 -2.69 -12.24 25.18
N VAL A 23 -1.74 -11.33 25.36
CA VAL A 23 -0.51 -11.64 26.07
C VAL A 23 -0.84 -11.43 27.54
N SER A 24 -1.28 -12.52 28.18
CA SER A 24 -1.38 -12.61 29.63
C SER A 24 -0.01 -12.28 30.21
N PHE A 25 0.10 -11.17 30.93
CA PHE A 25 1.27 -10.90 31.77
C PHE A 25 0.83 -10.85 33.22
N GLU A 26 1.38 -11.77 34.01
CA GLU A 26 1.39 -11.71 35.45
C GLU A 26 1.95 -10.36 35.92
N GLU A 27 1.28 -9.73 36.88
CA GLU A 27 1.74 -8.51 37.54
C GLU A 27 3.01 -8.81 38.37
N GLY A 28 4.17 -8.64 37.74
CA GLY A 28 5.46 -8.55 38.42
C GLY A 28 6.06 -7.16 38.22
N SER A 29 6.24 -6.41 39.30
CA SER A 29 7.00 -5.16 39.29
C SER A 29 8.45 -5.45 38.86
N PHE A 30 8.81 -5.14 37.61
CA PHE A 30 10.16 -5.41 37.10
C PHE A 30 11.04 -4.16 37.22
N ASP A 31 11.98 -4.23 38.16
CA ASP A 31 13.00 -3.22 38.42
C ASP A 31 14.08 -3.25 37.32
N ALA A 32 14.48 -2.07 36.83
CA ALA A 32 15.38 -1.92 35.68
C ALA A 32 16.86 -2.27 35.99
N SER A 33 17.12 -2.84 37.16
CA SER A 33 18.43 -3.24 37.67
C SER A 33 18.79 -4.70 37.38
N GLN A 34 17.85 -5.55 36.94
CA GLN A 34 18.03 -7.00 36.78
C GLN A 34 18.58 -7.48 35.41
N LEU A 35 19.07 -6.58 34.54
CA LEU A 35 19.81 -6.95 33.32
C LEU A 35 21.34 -7.05 33.55
N LEU A 36 21.77 -7.41 34.75
CA LEU A 36 23.16 -7.68 35.10
C LEU A 36 23.24 -9.09 35.70
N GLY A 37 23.47 -10.07 34.82
CA GLY A 37 23.61 -11.48 35.20
C GLY A 37 24.84 -11.74 36.06
N ASP A 38 24.65 -12.67 37.01
CA ASP A 38 25.61 -13.22 37.97
C ASP A 38 26.97 -13.59 37.36
N ALA A 39 28.03 -13.24 38.08
CA ALA A 39 29.40 -13.64 37.79
C ALA A 39 29.67 -15.06 38.31
N PRO A 40 30.22 -15.99 37.50
CA PRO A 40 30.73 -17.25 38.03
C PRO A 40 32.16 -17.05 38.57
N LYS A 41 32.38 -17.42 39.83
CA LYS A 41 33.71 -17.66 40.40
C LYS A 41 34.19 -19.06 39.99
N ALA A 42 35.28 -19.14 39.23
CA ALA A 42 36.30 -20.18 39.38
C ALA A 42 37.58 -19.85 38.58
N LEU A 43 38.71 -20.19 39.19
CA LEU A 43 40.09 -20.03 38.75
C LEU A 43 40.44 -20.83 37.47
N GLN A 44 41.26 -20.25 36.58
CA GLN A 44 42.70 -20.53 36.37
C GLN A 44 43.16 -20.32 34.91
N SER A 45 44.24 -19.54 34.79
CA SER A 45 45.15 -19.29 33.67
C SER A 45 45.00 -20.09 32.37
N ARG A 46 44.84 -19.37 31.24
CA ARG A 46 45.62 -19.64 30.02
C ARG A 46 45.66 -18.44 29.09
N THR A 47 46.88 -18.09 28.71
CA THR A 47 47.28 -16.98 27.85
C THR A 47 46.85 -17.16 26.40
N SER A 48 46.10 -16.22 25.85
CA SER A 48 46.14 -15.87 24.42
C SER A 48 45.72 -14.41 24.25
N LYS A 49 46.64 -13.59 23.71
CA LYS A 49 46.35 -12.21 23.32
C LYS A 49 45.37 -12.23 22.15
N GLN A 50 44.07 -12.05 22.43
CA GLN A 50 43.10 -11.69 21.42
C GLN A 50 43.03 -10.16 21.35
N THR A 51 43.46 -9.65 20.20
CA THR A 51 43.23 -8.29 19.70
C THR A 51 41.78 -7.88 19.97
N LYS A 52 41.58 -6.77 20.67
CA LYS A 52 40.28 -6.14 20.88
C LYS A 52 39.73 -5.70 19.52
N HIS A 53 39.00 -6.58 18.84
CA HIS A 53 38.04 -6.14 17.83
C HIS A 53 36.98 -5.34 18.59
N ILE A 54 37.03 -4.02 18.46
CA ILE A 54 35.92 -3.16 18.85
C ILE A 54 34.74 -3.61 17.98
N ASP A 55 33.65 -4.05 18.60
CA ASP A 55 32.40 -4.42 17.91
C ASP A 55 31.77 -3.16 17.28
N TYR A 56 32.28 -2.75 16.10
CA TYR A 56 31.74 -1.62 15.32
C TYR A 56 30.24 -1.77 15.04
N ASN A 57 29.73 -3.01 14.97
CA ASN A 57 28.30 -3.29 14.76
C ASN A 57 27.41 -2.83 15.92
N ARG A 58 27.93 -2.78 17.17
CA ARG A 58 27.14 -2.29 18.31
C ARG A 58 27.03 -0.77 18.35
N ALA A 59 28.00 -0.07 17.72
CA ALA A 59 28.01 1.38 17.58
C ALA A 59 27.21 1.89 16.37
N LEU A 60 26.76 1.00 15.48
CA LEU A 60 26.05 1.34 14.23
C LEU A 60 24.54 1.04 14.29
N ASP A 61 24.02 0.53 15.41
CA ASP A 61 22.59 0.32 15.58
C ASP A 61 21.89 1.67 15.76
N ALA A 62 21.27 2.17 14.69
CA ALA A 62 20.55 3.44 14.65
C ALA A 62 19.49 3.54 15.77
N THR A 63 18.90 2.41 16.18
CA THR A 63 17.93 2.39 17.28
C THR A 63 18.60 2.72 18.61
N GLN A 64 19.77 2.16 18.89
CA GLN A 64 20.50 2.42 20.14
C GLN A 64 21.02 3.85 20.20
N LEU A 65 21.51 4.39 19.08
CA LEU A 65 21.93 5.80 18.99
C LEU A 65 20.77 6.73 19.35
N TYR A 66 19.61 6.55 18.73
CA TYR A 66 18.41 7.34 19.01
C TYR A 66 17.97 7.22 20.47
N LEU A 67 17.91 6.00 21.02
CA LEU A 67 17.48 5.77 22.41
C LEU A 67 18.44 6.41 23.43
N ASN A 68 19.74 6.44 23.13
CA ASN A 68 20.73 7.11 23.97
C ASN A 68 20.55 8.63 23.93
N GLU A 69 20.35 9.22 22.76
CA GLU A 69 20.16 10.67 22.59
C GLU A 69 18.94 11.18 23.36
N ILE A 70 17.78 10.53 23.23
CA ILE A 70 16.55 10.93 23.94
C ILE A 70 16.65 10.71 25.46
N GLY A 71 17.58 9.87 25.91
CA GLY A 71 17.82 9.59 27.33
C GLY A 71 18.44 10.78 28.08
N PHE A 72 19.16 11.66 27.39
CA PHE A 72 19.82 12.82 27.99
C PHE A 72 18.86 13.99 28.28
N SER A 73 17.66 14.00 27.68
CA SER A 73 16.69 15.08 27.91
C SER A 73 15.98 14.89 29.26
N PRO A 74 15.99 15.90 30.15
CA PRO A 74 15.32 15.82 31.45
C PRO A 74 13.79 15.82 31.28
N LEU A 75 13.11 15.08 32.16
CA LEU A 75 11.65 15.09 32.23
C LEU A 75 11.18 16.42 32.82
N LEU A 76 10.06 16.93 32.29
CA LEU A 76 9.45 18.16 32.78
C LEU A 76 8.59 17.89 34.02
N SER A 77 8.62 18.83 34.96
CA SER A 77 7.65 18.88 36.05
C SER A 77 6.28 19.36 35.55
N PRO A 78 5.18 19.14 36.30
CA PRO A 78 3.86 19.63 35.91
C PRO A 78 3.80 21.16 35.73
N GLU A 79 4.54 21.92 36.53
CA GLU A 79 4.61 23.38 36.43
C GLU A 79 5.40 23.82 35.20
N GLU A 80 6.48 23.10 34.87
CA GLU A 80 7.27 23.31 33.66
C GLU A 80 6.48 22.95 32.39
N GLU A 81 5.68 21.88 32.40
CA GLU A 81 4.77 21.52 31.30
C GLU A 81 3.84 22.70 30.95
N VAL A 82 3.24 23.33 31.97
CA VAL A 82 2.36 24.50 31.78
C VAL A 82 3.15 25.69 31.24
N HIS A 83 4.36 25.94 31.76
CA HIS A 83 5.21 27.03 31.31
C HIS A 83 5.61 26.89 29.84
N PHE A 84 6.15 25.73 29.44
CA PHE A 84 6.57 25.47 28.07
C PHE A 84 5.39 25.34 27.11
N ALA A 85 4.24 24.82 27.55
CA ALA A 85 3.02 24.81 26.76
C ALA A 85 2.54 26.23 26.42
N ARG A 86 2.57 27.16 27.39
CA ARG A 86 2.23 28.57 27.13
C ARG A 86 3.21 29.24 26.17
N LEU A 87 4.49 28.91 26.25
CA LEU A 87 5.50 29.40 25.31
C LEU A 87 5.27 28.83 23.90
N ALA A 88 5.00 27.53 23.79
CA ALA A 88 4.70 26.87 22.53
C ALA A 88 3.45 27.45 21.85
N GLN A 89 2.37 27.74 22.61
CA GLN A 89 1.17 28.41 22.10
C GLN A 89 1.42 29.84 21.60
N LYS A 90 2.36 30.56 22.23
CA LYS A 90 2.81 31.88 21.78
C LYS A 90 3.70 31.84 20.53
N GLY A 91 4.04 30.65 20.04
CA GLY A 91 4.89 30.44 18.88
C GLY A 91 6.39 30.49 19.17
N ASP A 92 6.81 30.34 20.43
CA ASP A 92 8.24 30.26 20.78
C ASP A 92 8.83 28.91 20.34
N PRO A 93 9.82 28.88 19.42
CA PRO A 93 10.42 27.64 18.96
C PRO A 93 11.19 26.91 20.07
N ALA A 94 11.82 27.62 21.01
CA ALA A 94 12.61 27.01 22.07
C ALA A 94 11.72 26.25 23.06
N GLY A 95 10.62 26.87 23.50
CA GLY A 95 9.61 26.21 24.32
C GLY A 95 9.00 24.98 23.64
N ARG A 96 8.71 25.07 22.33
CA ARG A 96 8.18 23.94 21.54
C ARG A 96 9.17 22.78 21.47
N CYS A 97 10.43 23.05 21.10
CA CYS A 97 11.48 22.02 21.01
C CYS A 97 11.69 21.32 22.35
N ARG A 98 11.79 22.07 23.45
CA ARG A 98 11.96 21.50 24.79
C ARG A 98 10.79 20.59 25.18
N MET A 99 9.56 21.00 24.88
CA MET A 99 8.37 20.21 25.16
C MET A 99 8.32 18.91 24.34
N ILE A 100 8.82 18.92 23.10
CA ILE A 100 8.94 17.71 22.27
C ILE A 100 10.02 16.78 22.83
N GLU A 101 11.25 17.29 22.99
CA GLU A 101 12.43 16.52 23.40
C GLU A 101 12.22 15.80 24.73
N SER A 102 11.67 16.48 25.74
CA SER A 102 11.39 15.90 27.05
C SER A 102 10.34 14.77 27.01
N ASN A 103 9.54 14.67 25.94
CA ASN A 103 8.46 13.69 25.80
C ASN A 103 8.73 12.61 24.75
N LEU A 104 9.89 12.58 24.08
CA LEU A 104 10.23 11.54 23.09
C LEU A 104 10.22 10.13 23.70
N ARG A 105 10.57 9.99 24.99
CA ARG A 105 10.52 8.72 25.73
C ARG A 105 9.10 8.14 25.82
N LEU A 106 8.08 8.99 25.87
CA LEU A 106 6.68 8.57 25.86
C LEU A 106 6.31 7.93 24.52
N VAL A 107 6.78 8.51 23.40
CA VAL A 107 6.54 7.98 22.05
C VAL A 107 7.11 6.57 21.93
N VAL A 108 8.36 6.36 22.34
CA VAL A 108 8.99 5.03 22.32
C VAL A 108 8.19 4.01 23.15
N LYS A 109 7.74 4.39 24.34
CA LYS A 109 6.91 3.51 25.20
C LYS A 109 5.61 3.11 24.50
N ILE A 110 4.97 4.02 23.78
CA ILE A 110 3.72 3.74 23.06
C ILE A 110 4.01 2.88 21.82
N ALA A 111 4.99 3.28 20.99
CA ALA A 111 5.36 2.61 19.74
C ALA A 111 5.78 1.15 19.96
N ARG A 112 6.45 0.84 21.07
CA ARG A 112 6.85 -0.54 21.41
C ARG A 112 5.69 -1.54 21.43
N ARG A 113 4.46 -1.09 21.73
CA ARG A 113 3.26 -1.95 21.71
C ARG A 113 2.80 -2.34 20.30
N TYR A 114 3.28 -1.64 19.28
CA TYR A 114 2.90 -1.82 17.88
C TYR A 114 3.97 -2.53 17.05
N VAL A 115 5.03 -3.02 17.68
CA VAL A 115 6.08 -3.81 17.03
C VAL A 115 5.47 -5.09 16.45
N ASN A 116 6.06 -5.61 15.37
CA ASN A 116 5.62 -6.79 14.62
C ASN A 116 4.27 -6.63 13.88
N ARG A 117 3.84 -5.39 13.63
CA ARG A 117 2.61 -5.08 12.85
C ARG A 117 2.86 -4.65 11.41
N GLY A 118 4.08 -4.80 10.93
CA GLY A 118 4.47 -4.58 9.53
C GLY A 118 5.44 -3.43 9.30
N LEU A 119 5.50 -2.46 10.21
CA LEU A 119 6.49 -1.37 10.18
C LEU A 119 7.65 -1.63 11.14
N SER A 120 8.82 -1.08 10.84
CA SER A 120 9.97 -1.15 11.74
C SER A 120 9.73 -0.29 12.99
N LEU A 121 10.46 -0.56 14.08
CA LEU A 121 10.32 0.22 15.30
C LEU A 121 10.66 1.71 15.07
N LEU A 122 11.66 2.00 14.23
CA LEU A 122 12.03 3.38 13.91
C LEU A 122 10.91 4.10 13.16
N ASP A 123 10.30 3.45 12.17
CA ASP A 123 9.18 4.05 11.42
C ASP A 123 7.99 4.33 12.34
N LEU A 124 7.69 3.41 13.26
CA LEU A 124 6.63 3.61 14.27
C LEU A 124 6.95 4.77 15.22
N ILE A 125 8.23 4.94 15.59
CA ILE A 125 8.68 6.05 16.44
C ILE A 125 8.53 7.37 15.68
N GLU A 126 8.94 7.45 14.42
CA GLU A 126 8.84 8.68 13.63
C GLU A 126 7.39 9.10 13.38
N GLU A 127 6.50 8.17 13.06
CA GLU A 127 5.06 8.44 12.93
C GLU A 127 4.43 8.84 14.26
N GLY A 128 4.94 8.28 15.37
CA GLY A 128 4.58 8.70 16.72
C GLY A 128 5.09 10.11 17.07
N ASN A 129 6.30 10.47 16.64
CA ASN A 129 6.90 11.80 16.82
C ASN A 129 6.09 12.86 16.08
N LEU A 130 5.61 12.56 14.86
CA LEU A 130 4.67 13.43 14.13
C LEU A 130 3.35 13.64 14.90
N GLY A 131 2.85 12.60 15.57
CA GLY A 131 1.70 12.70 16.48
C GLY A 131 1.98 13.56 17.70
N LEU A 132 3.15 13.39 18.33
CA LEU A 132 3.60 14.21 19.46
C LEU A 132 3.69 15.69 19.09
N ILE A 133 4.26 16.03 17.93
CA ILE A 133 4.35 17.42 17.46
C ILE A 133 2.96 18.05 17.36
N ARG A 134 1.99 17.34 16.78
CA ARG A 134 0.59 17.82 16.70
C ARG A 134 -0.05 17.96 18.08
N ALA A 135 0.28 17.07 19.01
CA ALA A 135 -0.18 17.16 20.39
C ALA A 135 0.35 18.44 21.05
N VAL A 136 1.63 18.77 20.87
CA VAL A 136 2.25 19.99 21.41
C VAL A 136 1.57 21.25 20.84
N GLU A 137 1.29 21.28 19.54
CA GLU A 137 0.64 22.43 18.88
C GLU A 137 -0.78 22.70 19.36
N LYS A 138 -1.52 21.65 19.74
CA LYS A 138 -2.94 21.74 20.11
C LYS A 138 -3.20 21.61 21.60
N PHE A 139 -2.17 21.40 22.41
CA PHE A 139 -2.31 21.23 23.84
C PHE A 139 -2.76 22.53 24.50
N ASP A 140 -3.70 22.42 25.44
CA ASP A 140 -4.26 23.53 26.19
C ASP A 140 -3.94 23.36 27.68
N PRO A 141 -3.00 24.16 28.23
CA PRO A 141 -2.56 24.01 29.62
C PRO A 141 -3.62 24.46 30.63
N GLU A 142 -4.61 25.27 30.21
CA GLU A 142 -5.64 25.80 31.12
C GLU A 142 -6.70 24.75 31.48
N ARG A 143 -6.72 23.59 30.80
CA ARG A 143 -7.64 22.49 31.09
C ARG A 143 -7.25 21.65 32.32
N GLY A 144 -6.04 21.81 32.86
CA GLY A 144 -5.60 21.14 34.09
C GLY A 144 -5.29 19.63 33.96
N PHE A 145 -5.30 19.06 32.75
CA PHE A 145 -4.87 17.68 32.51
C PHE A 145 -3.38 17.61 32.19
N ARG A 146 -2.73 16.50 32.56
CA ARG A 146 -1.32 16.24 32.21
C ARG A 146 -1.13 16.14 30.71
N PHE A 147 -0.01 16.67 30.21
CA PHE A 147 0.32 16.62 28.78
C PHE A 147 0.41 15.18 28.28
N SER A 148 0.98 14.26 29.06
CA SER A 148 1.13 12.85 28.70
C SER A 148 -0.21 12.16 28.39
N THR A 149 -1.28 12.49 29.11
CA THR A 149 -2.63 11.96 28.86
C THR A 149 -3.14 12.40 27.49
N TYR A 150 -2.97 13.68 27.15
CA TYR A 150 -3.39 14.22 25.86
C TYR A 150 -2.52 13.71 24.70
N ALA A 151 -1.21 13.69 24.88
CA ALA A 151 -0.25 13.26 23.86
C ALA A 151 -0.43 11.77 23.51
N THR A 152 -0.80 10.93 24.47
CA THR A 152 -1.02 9.49 24.24
C THR A 152 -2.05 9.23 23.13
N TRP A 153 -3.12 10.02 23.08
CA TRP A 153 -4.15 9.91 22.03
C TRP A 153 -3.61 10.24 20.65
N TRP A 154 -2.90 11.36 20.52
CA TRP A 154 -2.33 11.77 19.23
C TRP A 154 -1.26 10.81 18.73
N ILE A 155 -0.38 10.33 19.62
CA ILE A 155 0.67 9.37 19.28
C ILE A 155 0.04 8.05 18.83
N ARG A 156 -0.97 7.55 19.56
CA ARG A 156 -1.70 6.35 19.17
C ARG A 156 -2.32 6.51 17.78
N GLN A 157 -3.07 7.59 17.59
CA GLN A 157 -3.82 7.83 16.35
C GLN A 157 -2.90 7.91 15.13
N THR A 158 -1.76 8.60 15.22
CA THR A 158 -0.85 8.71 14.09
C THR A 158 -0.17 7.39 13.77
N ILE A 159 0.28 6.65 14.78
CA ILE A 159 0.88 5.32 14.60
C ILE A 159 -0.13 4.36 13.95
N GLU A 160 -1.36 4.30 14.46
CA GLU A 160 -2.39 3.41 13.92
C GLU A 160 -2.75 3.77 12.48
N ARG A 161 -2.87 5.06 12.21
CA ARG A 161 -3.12 5.56 10.85
C ARG A 161 -1.94 5.26 9.92
N ALA A 162 -0.70 5.34 10.38
CA ALA A 162 0.48 4.99 9.58
C ALA A 162 0.49 3.50 9.23
N ILE A 163 0.26 2.62 10.23
CA ILE A 163 0.16 1.17 10.03
C ILE A 163 -0.91 0.85 8.98
N MET A 164 -2.11 1.43 9.08
CA MET A 164 -3.19 1.18 8.12
C MET A 164 -2.85 1.65 6.70
N ASN A 165 -2.02 2.68 6.56
CA ASN A 165 -1.71 3.32 5.27
C ASN A 165 -0.48 2.75 4.56
N GLN A 166 0.53 2.30 5.31
CA GLN A 166 1.87 1.97 4.80
C GLN A 166 2.19 0.47 4.86
N THR A 167 1.49 -0.32 5.69
CA THR A 167 1.84 -1.74 5.90
C THR A 167 1.60 -2.62 4.66
N ARG A 168 0.70 -2.23 3.76
CA ARG A 168 0.37 -3.02 2.57
C ARG A 168 1.08 -2.46 1.33
N THR A 169 1.67 -3.34 0.53
CA THR A 169 2.28 -3.01 -0.77
C THR A 169 1.28 -2.36 -1.71
N ILE A 170 0.06 -2.94 -1.82
CA ILE A 170 -1.07 -2.29 -2.49
C ILE A 170 -1.86 -1.53 -1.42
N ARG A 171 -1.84 -0.21 -1.53
CA ARG A 171 -2.49 0.70 -0.59
C ARG A 171 -4.00 0.49 -0.59
N LEU A 172 -4.56 0.20 0.59
CA LEU A 172 -6.00 0.19 0.81
C LEU A 172 -6.46 1.47 1.51
N PRO A 173 -7.63 2.03 1.16
CA PRO A 173 -8.24 3.13 1.90
C PRO A 173 -8.56 2.75 3.37
N ILE A 174 -8.54 3.74 4.27
CA ILE A 174 -8.72 3.51 5.71
C ILE A 174 -10.08 2.86 6.04
N HIS A 175 -11.16 3.28 5.38
CA HIS A 175 -12.49 2.71 5.62
C HIS A 175 -12.54 1.22 5.26
N VAL A 176 -11.91 0.80 4.16
CA VAL A 176 -11.81 -0.61 3.74
C VAL A 176 -11.02 -1.41 4.77
N VAL A 177 -9.93 -0.87 5.32
CA VAL A 177 -9.14 -1.54 6.38
C VAL A 177 -9.92 -1.66 7.69
N LYS A 178 -10.68 -0.62 8.07
CA LYS A 178 -11.56 -0.65 9.26
C LYS A 178 -12.64 -1.74 9.11
N GLU A 179 -13.30 -1.78 7.95
CA GLU A 179 -14.29 -2.82 7.65
C GLU A 179 -13.65 -4.21 7.64
N LEU A 180 -12.50 -4.40 6.98
CA LEU A 180 -11.77 -5.66 6.98
C LEU A 180 -11.47 -6.15 8.40
N ASN A 181 -10.98 -5.28 9.28
CA ASN A 181 -10.69 -5.65 10.66
C ASN A 181 -11.93 -6.03 11.47
N LEU A 182 -13.11 -5.47 11.15
CA LEU A 182 -14.39 -5.89 11.73
C LEU A 182 -14.71 -7.34 11.33
N TYR A 183 -14.60 -7.68 10.03
CA TYR A 183 -14.77 -9.06 9.56
C TYR A 183 -13.78 -10.03 10.20
N LEU A 184 -12.51 -9.64 10.32
CA LEU A 184 -11.47 -10.47 10.97
C LEU A 184 -11.68 -10.63 12.48
N ARG A 185 -12.37 -9.68 13.14
CA ARG A 185 -12.77 -9.83 14.55
C ARG A 185 -13.93 -10.80 14.67
N ALA A 186 -14.98 -10.61 13.88
CA ALA A 186 -16.12 -11.52 13.80
C ALA A 186 -15.70 -12.97 13.49
N ALA A 187 -14.78 -13.14 12.53
CA ALA A 187 -14.20 -14.44 12.20
C ALA A 187 -13.50 -15.07 13.41
N ARG A 188 -12.71 -14.31 14.18
CA ARG A 188 -12.06 -14.82 15.40
C ARG A 188 -13.04 -15.17 16.50
N GLU A 189 -14.08 -14.37 16.70
CA GLU A 189 -15.14 -14.66 17.67
C GLU A 189 -15.94 -15.92 17.29
N LEU A 190 -16.19 -16.14 16.00
CA LEU A 190 -16.80 -17.37 15.50
C LEU A 190 -15.86 -18.57 15.64
N ALA A 191 -14.59 -18.44 15.28
CA ALA A 191 -13.59 -19.49 15.42
C ALA A 191 -13.36 -19.92 16.89
N GLN A 192 -13.68 -19.07 17.87
CA GLN A 192 -13.67 -19.44 19.29
C GLN A 192 -14.91 -20.23 19.73
N LYS A 193 -16.03 -20.07 19.02
CA LYS A 193 -17.31 -20.74 19.31
C LYS A 193 -17.52 -22.01 18.49
N LEU A 194 -16.95 -22.04 17.29
CA LEU A 194 -17.01 -23.13 16.32
C LEU A 194 -15.71 -23.93 16.39
N ASP A 195 -15.79 -25.24 16.22
CA ASP A 195 -14.62 -26.12 16.19
C ASP A 195 -13.90 -26.15 14.82
N HIS A 196 -14.22 -25.20 13.93
CA HIS A 196 -13.63 -25.08 12.59
C HIS A 196 -13.43 -23.61 12.18
N GLU A 197 -12.66 -23.39 11.11
CA GLU A 197 -12.53 -22.06 10.53
C GLU A 197 -13.89 -21.58 9.97
N PRO A 198 -14.29 -20.33 10.26
CA PRO A 198 -15.60 -19.83 9.88
C PRO A 198 -15.71 -19.63 8.36
N SER A 199 -16.81 -20.09 7.79
CA SER A 199 -17.15 -19.85 6.39
C SER A 199 -17.51 -18.37 6.15
N PRO A 200 -17.28 -17.80 4.95
CA PRO A 200 -17.74 -16.46 4.61
C PRO A 200 -19.26 -16.28 4.81
N GLU A 201 -20.04 -17.35 4.68
CA GLU A 201 -21.49 -17.34 4.90
C GLU A 201 -21.86 -17.20 6.39
N GLU A 202 -21.09 -17.81 7.29
CA GLU A 202 -21.30 -17.73 8.74
C GLU A 202 -20.95 -16.34 9.27
N ILE A 203 -19.87 -15.75 8.74
CA ILE A 203 -19.47 -14.39 9.07
C ILE A 203 -20.50 -13.38 8.55
N ALA A 204 -21.02 -13.60 7.34
CA ALA A 204 -22.09 -12.80 6.77
C ALA A 204 -23.36 -12.85 7.62
N CYS A 205 -23.73 -14.04 8.12
CA CYS A 205 -24.85 -14.23 9.03
C CYS A 205 -24.66 -13.48 10.35
N LEU A 206 -23.48 -13.57 10.97
CA LEU A 206 -23.20 -12.89 12.24
C LEU A 206 -23.17 -11.36 12.12
N LEU A 207 -22.70 -10.84 10.98
CA LEU A 207 -22.62 -9.39 10.75
C LEU A 207 -23.84 -8.81 10.03
N GLU A 208 -24.85 -9.62 9.72
CA GLU A 208 -26.05 -9.24 8.97
C GLU A 208 -25.72 -8.53 7.63
N LYS A 209 -24.74 -9.06 6.90
CA LYS A 209 -24.23 -8.49 5.65
C LYS A 209 -24.33 -9.48 4.48
N PRO A 210 -24.35 -9.01 3.22
CA PRO A 210 -24.42 -9.90 2.06
C PRO A 210 -23.13 -10.72 1.91
N VAL A 211 -23.27 -12.01 1.61
CA VAL A 211 -22.15 -12.96 1.46
C VAL A 211 -21.15 -12.49 0.39
N GLU A 212 -21.64 -11.91 -0.71
CA GLU A 212 -20.78 -11.37 -1.78
C GLU A 212 -19.84 -10.26 -1.29
N GLU A 213 -20.31 -9.42 -0.36
CA GLU A 213 -19.48 -8.37 0.24
C GLU A 213 -18.41 -8.96 1.14
N VAL A 214 -18.76 -9.95 1.97
CA VAL A 214 -17.78 -10.65 2.82
C VAL A 214 -16.72 -11.34 1.97
N LYS A 215 -17.11 -12.05 0.90
CA LYS A 215 -16.16 -12.70 -0.02
C LYS A 215 -15.21 -11.70 -0.68
N ARG A 216 -15.74 -10.56 -1.15
CA ARG A 216 -14.92 -9.49 -1.72
C ARG A 216 -13.92 -8.93 -0.70
N MET A 217 -14.37 -8.67 0.53
CA MET A 217 -13.51 -8.13 1.59
C MET A 217 -12.45 -9.13 2.04
N MET A 218 -12.79 -10.42 2.12
CA MET A 218 -11.82 -11.47 2.40
C MET A 218 -10.77 -11.63 1.30
N GLY A 219 -11.15 -11.49 0.03
CA GLY A 219 -10.19 -11.47 -1.08
C GLY A 219 -9.16 -10.35 -0.96
N LEU A 220 -9.55 -9.17 -0.46
CA LEU A 220 -8.62 -8.06 -0.21
C LEU A 220 -7.65 -8.33 0.96
N ASN A 221 -7.90 -9.34 1.80
CA ASN A 221 -7.02 -9.67 2.90
C ASN A 221 -5.75 -10.39 2.44
N GLU A 222 -5.78 -11.01 1.26
CA GLU A 222 -4.67 -11.78 0.71
C GLU A 222 -3.39 -10.93 0.63
N ARG A 223 -2.28 -11.50 1.11
CA ARG A 223 -0.98 -10.81 1.13
C ARG A 223 -0.20 -11.17 -0.12
N ILE A 224 0.56 -10.19 -0.61
CA ILE A 224 1.43 -10.38 -1.76
C ILE A 224 2.63 -11.24 -1.34
N SER A 225 2.95 -12.22 -2.18
CA SER A 225 4.16 -13.03 -2.08
C SER A 225 5.28 -12.40 -2.89
N SER A 226 6.52 -12.48 -2.41
CA SER A 226 7.67 -12.04 -3.20
C SER A 226 7.91 -13.02 -4.35
N VAL A 227 8.19 -12.48 -5.52
CA VAL A 227 8.47 -13.24 -6.75
C VAL A 227 9.86 -13.89 -6.70
N ASP A 228 10.73 -13.41 -5.83
CA ASP A 228 12.07 -13.95 -5.59
C ASP A 228 12.07 -15.14 -4.60
N VAL A 229 10.91 -15.55 -4.09
CA VAL A 229 10.82 -16.71 -3.19
C VAL A 229 11.19 -17.98 -3.96
N SER A 230 12.17 -18.72 -3.42
CA SER A 230 12.53 -20.05 -3.92
C SER A 230 11.38 -21.03 -3.74
N LEU A 231 11.12 -21.84 -4.76
CA LEU A 231 9.99 -22.79 -4.78
C LEU A 231 10.15 -23.96 -3.80
N GLY A 232 11.38 -24.25 -3.38
CA GLY A 232 11.71 -25.31 -2.44
C GLY A 232 13.08 -25.12 -1.79
N PRO A 233 13.38 -25.87 -0.73
CA PRO A 233 14.61 -25.69 0.07
C PRO A 233 15.90 -26.00 -0.71
N ASP A 234 15.83 -26.87 -1.71
CA ASP A 234 16.97 -27.28 -2.54
C ASP A 234 16.86 -26.83 -4.01
N SER A 235 15.92 -25.93 -4.34
CA SER A 235 15.72 -25.45 -5.71
C SER A 235 16.27 -24.05 -5.88
N ASP A 236 17.15 -23.86 -6.85
CA ASP A 236 17.61 -22.53 -7.30
C ASP A 236 16.52 -21.75 -8.07
N LYS A 237 15.39 -22.39 -8.38
CA LYS A 237 14.27 -21.79 -9.11
C LYS A 237 13.43 -20.91 -8.22
N THR A 238 13.19 -19.70 -8.67
CA THR A 238 12.30 -18.72 -8.06
C THR A 238 10.89 -18.84 -8.63
N LEU A 239 9.90 -18.20 -7.99
CA LEU A 239 8.57 -18.05 -8.57
C LEU A 239 8.64 -17.35 -9.93
N LEU A 240 9.52 -16.36 -10.10
CA LEU A 240 9.71 -15.64 -11.36
C LEU A 240 9.98 -16.59 -12.53
N ASP A 241 10.81 -17.60 -12.31
CA ASP A 241 11.24 -18.54 -13.35
C ASP A 241 10.10 -19.44 -13.85
N THR A 242 8.97 -19.47 -13.13
CA THR A 242 7.79 -20.26 -13.49
C THR A 242 6.66 -19.44 -14.10
N LEU A 243 6.72 -18.12 -13.98
CA LEU A 243 5.70 -17.24 -14.53
C LEU A 243 5.89 -17.11 -16.04
N THR A 244 4.82 -17.37 -16.79
CA THR A 244 4.78 -17.14 -18.24
C THR A 244 4.51 -15.67 -18.53
N ASP A 245 5.10 -15.14 -19.61
CA ASP A 245 4.72 -13.83 -20.13
C ASP A 245 3.49 -13.99 -21.02
N ASP A 246 2.44 -13.21 -20.75
CA ASP A 246 1.18 -13.21 -21.52
C ASP A 246 1.29 -12.39 -22.82
N ARG A 247 2.42 -11.72 -23.06
CA ARG A 247 2.64 -10.97 -24.30
C ARG A 247 2.92 -11.92 -25.47
N PRO A 248 2.43 -11.60 -26.68
CA PRO A 248 2.79 -12.35 -27.88
C PRO A 248 4.30 -12.25 -28.07
N SER A 249 4.97 -13.33 -27.71
CA SER A 249 6.41 -13.48 -27.75
C SER A 249 6.81 -14.60 -28.71
N ASP A 250 5.84 -15.36 -29.24
CA ASP A 250 6.09 -16.36 -30.26
C ASP A 250 6.48 -15.65 -31.56
N PRO A 251 7.72 -15.85 -32.06
CA PRO A 251 8.14 -15.29 -33.34
C PRO A 251 7.26 -15.74 -34.50
N CYS A 252 6.60 -16.89 -34.39
CA CYS A 252 5.67 -17.37 -35.41
C CYS A 252 4.43 -16.47 -35.52
N GLU A 253 3.81 -16.13 -34.38
CA GLU A 253 2.65 -15.23 -34.33
C GLU A 253 3.04 -13.83 -34.81
N LEU A 254 4.19 -13.30 -34.37
CA LEU A 254 4.68 -11.99 -34.80
C LEU A 254 4.95 -11.94 -36.32
N LEU A 255 5.57 -12.98 -36.88
CA LEU A 255 5.78 -13.07 -38.33
C LEU A 255 4.47 -13.22 -39.11
N GLN A 256 3.50 -13.97 -38.58
CA GLN A 256 2.19 -14.09 -39.20
C GLN A 256 1.46 -12.75 -39.23
N ASP A 257 1.50 -11.98 -38.14
CA ASP A 257 0.90 -10.64 -38.07
C ASP A 257 1.59 -9.65 -39.03
N ASP A 258 2.92 -9.71 -39.12
CA ASP A 258 3.71 -8.90 -40.06
C ASP A 258 3.42 -9.27 -41.51
N ASP A 259 3.40 -10.57 -41.84
CA ASP A 259 3.08 -11.09 -43.17
C ASP A 259 1.64 -10.75 -43.58
N LEU A 260 0.68 -10.86 -42.64
CA LEU A 260 -0.70 -10.47 -42.86
C LEU A 260 -0.81 -8.97 -43.12
N SER A 261 -0.10 -8.15 -42.34
CA SER A 261 -0.08 -6.69 -42.52
C SER A 261 0.51 -6.29 -43.88
N GLN A 262 1.62 -6.90 -44.29
CA GLN A 262 2.23 -6.67 -45.60
C GLN A 262 1.31 -7.13 -46.74
N SER A 263 0.66 -8.28 -46.59
CA SER A 263 -0.30 -8.79 -47.57
C SER A 263 -1.51 -7.87 -47.72
N ILE A 264 -2.06 -7.37 -46.61
CA ILE A 264 -3.13 -6.37 -46.61
C ILE A 264 -2.68 -5.10 -47.34
N ASP A 265 -1.47 -4.62 -47.08
CA ASP A 265 -0.92 -3.44 -47.75
C ASP A 265 -0.77 -3.65 -49.27
N GLN A 266 -0.34 -4.84 -49.69
CA GLN A 266 -0.26 -5.20 -51.10
C GLN A 266 -1.65 -5.23 -51.75
N TRP A 267 -2.66 -5.83 -51.11
CA TRP A 267 -4.01 -5.91 -51.67
C TRP A 267 -4.72 -4.55 -51.69
N LEU A 268 -4.50 -3.72 -50.68
CA LEU A 268 -4.96 -2.34 -50.67
C LEU A 268 -4.34 -1.53 -51.82
N SER A 269 -3.11 -1.86 -52.24
CA SER A 269 -2.45 -1.21 -53.37
C SER A 269 -3.06 -1.56 -54.74
N GLU A 270 -3.76 -2.69 -54.87
CA GLU A 270 -4.49 -3.08 -56.09
C GLU A 270 -5.83 -2.35 -56.26
N LEU A 271 -6.34 -1.73 -55.19
CA LEU A 271 -7.53 -0.89 -55.26
C LEU A 271 -7.23 0.45 -55.94
N THR A 272 -8.28 1.08 -56.47
CA THR A 272 -8.15 2.46 -56.96
C THR A 272 -7.80 3.42 -55.82
N ASP A 273 -7.09 4.51 -56.12
CA ASP A 273 -6.62 5.46 -55.09
C ASP A 273 -7.75 5.94 -54.17
N LYS A 274 -8.92 6.25 -54.75
CA LYS A 274 -10.12 6.67 -54.00
C LYS A 274 -10.73 5.57 -53.13
N GLN A 275 -10.69 4.31 -53.58
CA GLN A 275 -11.17 3.18 -52.79
C GLN A 275 -10.23 2.87 -51.62
N ARG A 276 -8.91 2.86 -51.88
CA ARG A 276 -7.88 2.67 -50.86
C ARG A 276 -7.97 3.74 -49.77
N GLU A 277 -8.05 5.00 -50.14
CA GLU A 277 -8.09 6.13 -49.20
C GLU A 277 -9.32 6.07 -48.27
N VAL A 278 -10.49 5.72 -48.83
CA VAL A 278 -11.72 5.53 -48.04
C VAL A 278 -11.61 4.35 -47.07
N VAL A 279 -11.03 3.22 -47.48
CA VAL A 279 -10.87 2.03 -46.63
C VAL A 279 -9.83 2.29 -45.53
N VAL A 280 -8.68 2.85 -45.88
CA VAL A 280 -7.59 3.14 -44.94
C VAL A 280 -8.07 4.08 -43.82
N ARG A 281 -8.76 5.17 -44.15
CA ARG A 281 -9.25 6.13 -43.15
C ARG A 281 -10.45 5.63 -42.35
N ARG A 282 -11.32 4.84 -42.96
CA ARG A 282 -12.49 4.30 -42.23
C ARG A 282 -12.07 3.26 -41.18
N PHE A 283 -11.14 2.39 -41.53
CA PHE A 283 -10.69 1.30 -40.65
C PHE A 283 -9.44 1.63 -39.83
N GLY A 284 -8.84 2.81 -40.02
CA GLY A 284 -7.66 3.24 -39.28
C GLY A 284 -6.40 2.45 -39.63
N LEU A 285 -6.21 2.14 -40.91
CA LEU A 285 -5.02 1.45 -41.40
C LEU A 285 -3.88 2.45 -41.65
N ARG A 286 -2.63 1.99 -41.69
CA ARG A 286 -1.43 2.84 -41.92
C ARG A 286 -1.25 4.01 -40.94
N GLY A 287 -1.68 3.82 -39.69
CA GLY A 287 -1.54 4.83 -38.64
C GLY A 287 -2.57 5.95 -38.68
N HIS A 288 -3.65 5.81 -39.45
CA HIS A 288 -4.83 6.67 -39.34
C HIS A 288 -5.73 6.22 -38.18
N GLU A 289 -6.48 7.14 -37.58
CA GLU A 289 -7.58 6.78 -36.68
C GLU A 289 -8.80 6.30 -37.48
N SER A 290 -9.67 5.50 -36.86
CA SER A 290 -10.91 5.06 -37.48
C SER A 290 -11.93 6.21 -37.56
N CYS A 291 -12.15 6.75 -38.76
CA CYS A 291 -13.06 7.87 -38.98
C CYS A 291 -14.47 7.41 -39.40
N THR A 292 -15.47 8.22 -39.09
CA THR A 292 -16.85 8.03 -39.54
C THR A 292 -17.01 8.33 -41.03
N LEU A 293 -18.08 7.83 -41.65
CA LEU A 293 -18.39 8.09 -43.08
C LEU A 293 -18.54 9.58 -43.42
N GLU A 294 -18.92 10.39 -42.43
CA GLU A 294 -19.09 11.83 -42.61
C GLU A 294 -17.74 12.56 -42.58
N GLU A 295 -16.86 12.21 -41.63
CA GLU A 295 -15.49 12.74 -41.53
C GLU A 295 -14.65 12.38 -42.75
N VAL A 296 -14.70 11.11 -43.19
CA VAL A 296 -14.02 10.67 -44.42
C VAL A 296 -14.55 11.40 -45.65
N GLY A 297 -15.85 11.71 -45.68
CA GLY A 297 -16.47 12.49 -46.76
C GLY A 297 -16.02 13.95 -46.78
N GLN A 298 -15.87 14.57 -45.61
CA GLN A 298 -15.37 15.94 -45.49
C GLN A 298 -13.93 16.06 -45.99
N GLU A 299 -13.05 15.12 -45.66
CA GLU A 299 -11.64 15.18 -46.09
C GLU A 299 -11.44 14.88 -47.59
N ILE A 300 -12.21 13.94 -48.15
CA ILE A 300 -12.09 13.52 -49.56
C ILE A 300 -13.00 14.37 -50.49
N ASN A 301 -13.72 15.35 -49.94
CA ASN A 301 -14.69 16.21 -50.64
C ASN A 301 -15.79 15.40 -51.36
N LEU A 302 -16.37 14.42 -50.66
CA LEU A 302 -17.45 13.57 -51.14
C LEU A 302 -18.64 13.58 -50.19
N THR A 303 -19.84 13.33 -50.73
CA THR A 303 -21.01 13.16 -49.87
C THR A 303 -20.92 11.86 -49.08
N ARG A 304 -21.49 11.83 -47.88
CA ARG A 304 -21.54 10.64 -47.01
C ARG A 304 -22.03 9.38 -47.74
N GLU A 305 -23.10 9.50 -48.53
CA GLU A 305 -23.63 8.36 -49.29
C GLU A 305 -22.67 7.92 -50.40
N ARG A 306 -21.92 8.85 -51.01
CA ARG A 306 -20.91 8.51 -52.01
C ARG A 306 -19.73 7.75 -51.39
N VAL A 307 -19.27 8.15 -50.20
CA VAL A 307 -18.25 7.40 -49.44
C VAL A 307 -18.75 6.00 -49.09
N ARG A 308 -20.02 5.86 -48.69
CA ARG A 308 -20.64 4.54 -48.43
C ARG A 308 -20.65 3.63 -49.66
N GLN A 309 -20.97 4.17 -50.83
CA GLN A 309 -20.95 3.43 -52.10
C GLN A 309 -19.54 2.95 -52.45
N ILE A 310 -18.53 3.84 -52.39
CA ILE A 310 -17.13 3.50 -52.62
C ILE A 310 -16.65 2.46 -51.60
N GLN A 311 -17.08 2.63 -50.35
CA GLN A 311 -17.12 1.66 -49.24
C GLN A 311 -17.34 0.22 -49.70
N VAL A 312 -18.61 -0.01 -50.07
CA VAL A 312 -19.12 -1.33 -50.43
C VAL A 312 -18.44 -1.88 -51.69
N GLU A 313 -18.16 -1.00 -52.66
CA GLU A 313 -17.47 -1.38 -53.89
C GLU A 313 -16.03 -1.84 -53.63
N ALA A 314 -15.29 -1.12 -52.77
CA ALA A 314 -13.93 -1.47 -52.35
C ALA A 314 -13.90 -2.80 -51.59
N LEU A 315 -14.85 -3.04 -50.68
CA LEU A 315 -14.93 -4.29 -49.91
C LEU A 315 -15.29 -5.49 -50.80
N LYS A 316 -16.16 -5.31 -51.81
CA LYS A 316 -16.44 -6.37 -52.80
C LYS A 316 -15.20 -6.71 -53.61
N ARG A 317 -14.47 -5.70 -54.06
CA ARG A 317 -13.23 -5.89 -54.83
C ARG A 317 -12.11 -6.51 -53.99
N LEU A 318 -11.97 -6.12 -52.72
CA LEU A 318 -11.07 -6.76 -51.76
C LEU A 318 -11.40 -8.23 -51.56
N ARG A 319 -12.70 -8.58 -51.47
CA ARG A 319 -13.13 -9.98 -51.39
C ARG A 319 -12.69 -10.79 -52.61
N GLU A 320 -12.89 -10.26 -53.82
CA GLU A 320 -12.43 -10.91 -55.06
C GLU A 320 -10.91 -11.12 -55.08
N ILE A 321 -10.15 -10.13 -54.57
CA ILE A 321 -8.67 -10.22 -54.44
C ILE A 321 -8.26 -11.29 -53.42
N PHE A 322 -8.94 -11.36 -52.27
CA PHE A 322 -8.67 -12.37 -51.24
C PHE A 322 -8.96 -13.79 -51.74
N GLU A 323 -10.10 -13.99 -52.41
CA GLU A 323 -10.47 -15.26 -53.02
C GLU A 323 -9.47 -15.69 -54.11
N ARG A 324 -9.01 -14.75 -54.95
CA ARG A 324 -7.99 -15.03 -55.98
C ARG A 324 -6.64 -15.42 -55.39
N ASN A 325 -6.26 -14.84 -54.26
CA ASN A 325 -4.99 -15.09 -53.59
C ASN A 325 -5.06 -16.27 -52.59
N GLY A 326 -6.17 -17.02 -52.58
CA GLY A 326 -6.30 -18.27 -51.82
C GLY A 326 -6.56 -18.08 -50.32
N LEU A 327 -6.85 -16.86 -49.87
CA LEU A 327 -7.20 -16.57 -48.48
C LEU A 327 -8.72 -16.56 -48.35
N SER A 328 -9.27 -17.73 -48.04
CA SER A 328 -10.67 -17.86 -47.63
C SER A 328 -10.80 -17.53 -46.13
N SER A 329 -11.98 -17.10 -45.70
CA SER A 329 -12.28 -16.91 -44.26
C SER A 329 -11.96 -18.16 -43.44
N ASP A 330 -12.11 -19.33 -44.04
CA ASP A 330 -11.89 -20.62 -43.38
C ASP A 330 -10.40 -20.94 -43.17
N SER A 331 -9.50 -20.28 -43.91
CA SER A 331 -8.04 -20.45 -43.77
C SER A 331 -7.41 -19.48 -42.76
N LEU A 332 -8.08 -18.38 -42.43
CA LEU A 332 -7.58 -17.35 -41.49
C LEU A 332 -8.15 -17.49 -40.07
N PHE A 333 -9.29 -18.15 -39.90
CA PHE A 333 -10.00 -18.27 -38.61
C PHE A 333 -10.11 -19.71 -38.09
N GLN A 334 -9.18 -20.59 -38.47
CA GLN A 334 -9.21 -21.99 -38.06
C GLN A 334 -8.65 -22.21 -36.65
#